data_AF-A0A7J2HF55-F1
#
_entry.id   AF-A0A7J2HF55-F1
#
_cell.length_a   1.000
_cell.length_b   1.000
_cell.length_c   1.000
_cell.angle_alpha   90.00
_cell.angle_beta   90.00
_cell.angle_gamma   90.00
#
_symmetry.space_group_name_H-M   'P 1'
#
loop_
_entity.id
_entity.type
_entity.pdbx_description
1 polymer ?
#
loop_
_entity_poly.entity_id
_entity_poly.type
_entity_poly.pdbx_seq_one_letter_code
_entity_poly.pdbx_strand_id
1 'polypeptide(L)'
;MAEGSRRKEIVKLDVNKLLELLNKALADEWLAYYQYWVGAKIAVGPMRNAVAAELSEHAGEELGHAELLVERILQLGGTPILNPQDWFKLTNCGYEVPSDPSVERLLEQNIKG
;
A
#
# COMPACT_ATOMS: atom_id res chain seq x y z
N MET A 1 22.65 30.78 22.91
CA MET A 1 22.22 30.51 21.52
C MET A 1 21.07 29.53 21.56
N ALA A 2 19.84 30.03 21.38
CA ALA A 2 18.59 29.31 21.61
C ALA A 2 17.85 29.10 20.28
N GLU A 3 18.24 28.06 19.55
CA GLU A 3 17.72 27.71 18.22
C GLU A 3 17.22 26.26 18.10
N GLY A 4 16.86 25.63 19.24
CA GLY A 4 16.30 24.27 19.26
C GLY A 4 14.79 24.17 19.48
N SER A 5 14.16 25.19 20.07
CA SER A 5 12.81 25.04 20.65
C SER A 5 11.65 25.52 19.76
N ARG A 6 11.92 26.35 18.74
CA ARG A 6 10.87 27.04 17.95
C ARG A 6 10.35 26.28 16.73
N ARG A 7 10.89 25.09 16.41
CA ARG A 7 10.41 24.28 15.27
C ARG A 7 9.22 23.37 15.58
N LYS A 8 8.87 23.18 16.85
CA LYS A 8 7.77 22.28 17.27
C LYS A 8 6.40 22.95 17.36
N GLU A 9 6.33 24.29 17.37
CA GLU A 9 5.08 25.01 17.63
C GLU A 9 4.29 25.41 16.38
N ILE A 10 4.92 25.47 15.20
CA ILE A 10 4.29 25.98 13.97
C ILE A 10 3.73 24.85 13.08
N VAL A 11 4.06 23.58 13.35
CA VAL A 11 3.55 22.42 12.60
C VAL A 11 2.96 21.40 13.57
N LYS A 12 2.00 21.82 14.40
CA LYS A 12 1.03 20.91 15.04
C LYS A 12 -0.05 20.51 14.02
N LEU A 13 0.32 20.20 12.78
CA LEU A 13 -0.42 19.17 12.07
C LEU A 13 -0.23 17.94 12.95
N ASP A 14 -1.30 17.47 13.57
CA ASP A 14 -1.25 16.46 14.62
C ASP A 14 -0.43 15.27 14.13
N VAL A 15 0.81 15.16 14.62
CA VAL A 15 1.77 14.14 14.18
C VAL A 15 1.17 12.75 14.41
N ASN A 16 0.37 12.59 15.46
CA ASN A 16 -0.35 11.35 15.69
C ASN A 16 -1.38 11.11 14.59
N LYS A 17 -2.12 12.15 14.18
CA LYS A 17 -3.06 12.04 13.06
C LYS A 17 -2.35 11.69 11.74
N LEU A 18 -1.19 12.27 11.48
CA LEU A 18 -0.39 11.93 10.31
C LEU A 18 0.10 10.47 10.38
N LEU A 19 0.58 10.02 11.54
CA LEU A 19 1.00 8.62 11.74
C LEU A 19 -0.16 7.64 11.55
N GLU A 20 -1.38 8.00 11.96
CA GLU A 20 -2.58 7.21 11.66
C GLU A 20 -2.78 7.09 10.14
N LEU A 21 -2.78 8.21 9.42
CA LEU A 21 -3.00 8.23 7.96
C LEU A 21 -1.92 7.45 7.21
N LEU A 22 -0.65 7.59 7.61
CA LEU A 22 0.45 6.83 7.01
C LEU A 22 0.31 5.33 7.24
N ASN A 23 -0.16 4.90 8.41
CA ASN A 23 -0.42 3.49 8.67
C ASN A 23 -1.62 2.93 7.91
N LYS A 24 -2.64 3.76 7.63
CA LYS A 24 -3.74 3.38 6.73
C LYS A 24 -3.26 3.20 5.30
N ALA A 25 -2.50 4.17 4.78
CA ALA A 25 -1.89 4.07 3.46
C ALA A 25 -0.99 2.84 3.37
N LEU A 26 -0.17 2.57 4.40
CA LEU A 26 0.70 1.39 4.43
C LEU A 26 -0.10 0.07 4.38
N ALA A 27 -1.27 0.02 5.02
CA ALA A 27 -2.17 -1.13 4.90
C ALA A 27 -2.75 -1.26 3.48
N ASP A 28 -3.11 -0.15 2.84
CA ASP A 28 -3.58 -0.13 1.46
C ASP A 28 -2.50 -0.67 0.50
N GLU A 29 -1.26 -0.18 0.61
CA GLU A 29 -0.16 -0.63 -0.26
C GLU A 29 0.17 -2.12 -0.07
N TRP A 30 0.11 -2.64 1.17
CA TRP A 30 0.34 -4.07 1.40
C TRP A 30 -0.74 -4.95 0.78
N LEU A 31 -2.01 -4.53 0.84
CA LEU A 31 -3.11 -5.25 0.22
C LEU A 31 -3.04 -5.18 -1.30
N ALA A 32 -2.76 -4.00 -1.86
CA ALA A 32 -2.57 -3.78 -3.29
C ALA A 32 -1.39 -4.61 -3.83
N TYR A 33 -0.23 -4.54 -3.16
CA TYR A 33 0.95 -5.36 -3.46
C TYR A 33 0.58 -6.83 -3.61
N TYR A 34 -0.09 -7.39 -2.60
CA TYR A 34 -0.42 -8.81 -2.61
C TYR A 34 -1.47 -9.14 -3.68
N GLN A 35 -2.46 -8.27 -3.89
CA GLN A 35 -3.48 -8.43 -4.92
C GLN A 35 -2.87 -8.51 -6.32
N TYR A 36 -2.02 -7.55 -6.66
CA TYR A 36 -1.30 -7.53 -7.94
C TYR A 36 -0.36 -8.71 -8.08
N TRP A 37 0.43 -8.99 -7.04
CA TRP A 37 1.40 -10.08 -7.06
C TRP A 37 0.72 -11.44 -7.26
N VAL A 38 -0.32 -11.74 -6.50
CA VAL A 38 -1.02 -13.03 -6.59
C VAL A 38 -1.80 -13.12 -7.91
N GLY A 39 -2.44 -12.02 -8.35
CA GLY A 39 -3.11 -11.91 -9.64
C GLY A 39 -2.17 -12.24 -10.80
N ALA A 40 -0.95 -11.70 -10.77
CA ALA A 40 0.09 -12.02 -11.76
C ALA A 40 0.47 -13.51 -11.78
N LYS A 41 0.43 -14.21 -10.63
CA LYS A 41 0.79 -15.64 -10.54
C LYS A 41 -0.30 -16.56 -11.05
N ILE A 42 -1.56 -16.17 -10.88
CA ILE A 42 -2.70 -17.04 -11.21
C ILE A 42 -3.33 -16.73 -12.57
N ALA A 43 -2.92 -15.65 -13.24
CA ALA A 43 -3.51 -15.21 -14.51
C ALA A 43 -3.55 -16.31 -15.59
N VAL A 44 -4.74 -16.51 -16.18
CA VAL A 44 -4.98 -17.43 -17.31
C VAL A 44 -5.73 -16.75 -18.44
N GLY A 45 -5.50 -17.21 -19.67
CA GLY A 45 -6.22 -16.75 -20.86
C GLY A 45 -5.34 -16.02 -21.88
N PRO A 46 -5.95 -15.35 -22.87
CA PRO A 46 -5.24 -14.60 -23.89
C PRO A 46 -4.38 -13.49 -23.27
N MET A 47 -3.23 -13.20 -23.88
CA MET A 47 -2.32 -12.15 -23.44
C MET A 47 -1.80 -12.29 -21.99
N ARG A 48 -1.93 -13.48 -21.36
CA ARG A 48 -1.52 -13.69 -19.96
C ARG A 48 -0.13 -13.16 -19.64
N ASN A 49 0.84 -13.33 -20.55
CA ASN A 49 2.22 -12.94 -20.27
C ASN A 49 2.38 -11.43 -20.18
N ALA A 50 1.65 -10.67 -21.00
CA ALA A 50 1.64 -9.21 -20.92
C ALA A 50 0.96 -8.76 -19.63
N VAL A 51 -0.23 -9.29 -19.34
CA VAL A 51 -0.97 -8.91 -18.13
C VAL A 51 -0.23 -9.30 -16.85
N ALA A 52 0.37 -10.49 -16.79
CA ALA A 52 1.18 -10.89 -15.64
C ALA A 52 2.44 -10.02 -15.47
N ALA A 53 3.01 -9.48 -16.55
CA ALA A 53 4.13 -8.55 -16.49
C ALA A 53 3.69 -7.21 -15.88
N GLU A 54 2.61 -6.61 -16.39
CA GLU A 54 2.04 -5.35 -15.87
C GLU A 54 1.64 -5.48 -14.39
N LEU A 55 0.94 -6.56 -14.03
CA LEU A 55 0.57 -6.81 -12.63
C LEU A 55 1.81 -7.02 -11.73
N SER A 56 2.88 -7.60 -12.26
CA SER A 56 4.14 -7.72 -11.50
C SER A 56 4.85 -6.38 -11.35
N GLU A 57 4.73 -5.48 -12.33
CA GLU A 57 5.26 -4.12 -12.28
C GLU A 57 4.52 -3.29 -11.22
N HIS A 58 3.18 -3.28 -11.24
CA HIS A 58 2.38 -2.61 -10.20
C HIS A 58 2.69 -3.16 -8.80
N ALA A 59 2.81 -4.49 -8.65
CA ALA A 59 3.27 -5.07 -7.37
C ALA A 59 4.65 -4.52 -6.96
N GLY A 60 5.57 -4.31 -7.89
CA GLY A 60 6.85 -3.65 -7.59
C GLY A 60 6.69 -2.21 -7.12
N GLU A 61 5.80 -1.44 -7.75
CA GLU A 61 5.50 -0.05 -7.39
C GLU A 61 4.91 0.06 -5.98
N GLU A 62 3.90 -0.76 -5.64
CA GLU A 62 3.28 -0.71 -4.31
C GLU A 62 4.24 -1.15 -3.19
N LEU A 63 5.17 -2.06 -3.48
CA LEU A 63 6.24 -2.37 -2.55
C LEU A 63 7.13 -1.14 -2.30
N GLY A 64 7.49 -0.42 -3.37
CA GLY A 64 8.23 0.83 -3.26
C GLY A 64 7.47 1.89 -2.45
N HIS A 65 6.16 2.01 -2.65
CA HIS A 65 5.31 2.90 -1.84
C HIS A 65 5.31 2.49 -0.36
N ALA A 66 5.18 1.20 -0.06
CA ALA A 66 5.23 0.69 1.31
C ALA A 66 6.58 1.01 1.99
N GLU A 67 7.70 0.89 1.28
CA GLU A 67 9.03 1.25 1.79
C GLU A 67 9.12 2.74 2.16
N LEU A 68 8.64 3.63 1.28
CA LEU A 68 8.61 5.07 1.52
C LEU A 68 7.74 5.43 2.75
N LEU A 69 6.58 4.78 2.89
CA LEU A 69 5.67 4.98 4.01
C LEU A 69 6.29 4.52 5.33
N VAL A 70 6.91 3.33 5.35
CA VAL A 70 7.61 2.80 6.53
C VAL A 70 8.74 3.74 6.94
N GLU A 71 9.57 4.18 5.99
CA GLU A 71 10.66 5.12 6.28
C GLU A 71 10.09 6.40 6.90
N ARG A 72 9.02 6.94 6.33
CA ARG A 72 8.40 8.17 6.83
C ARG A 72 7.83 8.02 8.25
N ILE A 73 7.16 6.89 8.53
CA ILE A 73 6.63 6.58 9.86
C ILE A 73 7.77 6.54 10.89
N LEU A 74 8.88 5.87 10.57
CA LEU A 74 10.04 5.77 11.45
C LEU A 74 10.73 7.12 11.68
N GLN A 75 10.90 7.94 10.63
CA GLN A 75 11.45 9.31 10.75
C GLN A 75 10.62 10.21 11.68
N LEU A 76 9.30 10.00 11.72
CA LEU A 76 8.38 10.71 12.61
C LEU A 76 8.33 10.11 14.03
N GLY A 77 9.08 9.05 14.30
CA GLY A 77 9.11 8.36 15.60
C GLY A 77 7.90 7.46 15.86
N GLY A 78 7.13 7.12 14.83
CA GLY A 78 6.01 6.19 14.92
C GLY A 78 6.44 4.72 14.77
N THR A 79 5.47 3.82 14.81
CA THR A 79 5.65 2.39 14.52
C THR A 79 4.78 2.01 13.34
N PRO A 80 5.32 1.37 12.29
CA PRO A 80 4.51 0.86 11.19
C PRO A 80 3.60 -0.27 11.69
N ILE A 81 2.47 -0.49 11.03
CA ILE A 81 1.61 -1.63 11.29
C ILE A 81 2.40 -2.94 11.15
N LEU A 82 2.39 -3.77 12.19
CA LEU A 82 3.28 -4.94 12.30
C LEU A 82 2.59 -6.25 11.94
N ASN A 83 1.28 -6.36 12.15
CA ASN A 83 0.54 -7.60 11.96
C ASN A 83 -0.36 -7.50 10.72
N PRO A 84 -0.21 -8.42 9.75
CA PRO A 84 -1.07 -8.45 8.56
C PRO A 84 -2.58 -8.53 8.86
N GLN A 85 -2.98 -9.11 9.99
CA GLN A 85 -4.39 -9.16 10.39
C GLN A 85 -4.98 -7.76 10.64
N ASP A 86 -4.14 -6.77 10.92
CA ASP A 86 -4.59 -5.40 11.19
C ASP A 86 -4.75 -4.57 9.90
N TRP A 87 -4.24 -5.02 8.74
CA TRP A 87 -4.36 -4.27 7.49
C TRP A 87 -5.83 -4.00 7.15
N PHE A 88 -6.69 -5.02 7.27
CA PHE A 88 -8.13 -4.93 7.05
C PHE A 88 -8.88 -4.02 8.04
N LYS A 89 -8.27 -3.70 9.19
CA LYS A 89 -8.85 -2.78 10.18
C LYS A 89 -8.54 -1.31 9.85
N LEU A 90 -7.47 -1.07 9.08
CA LEU A 90 -6.95 0.27 8.81
C LEU A 90 -7.14 0.73 7.36
N THR A 91 -7.20 -0.20 6.41
CA THR A 91 -7.33 0.05 4.97
C THR A 91 -8.50 0.98 4.63
N ASN A 92 -8.29 1.83 3.63
CA ASN A 92 -9.34 2.64 3.02
C ASN A 92 -9.96 1.93 1.80
N CYS A 93 -9.15 1.18 1.04
CA CYS A 93 -9.55 0.60 -0.25
C CYS A 93 -10.02 -0.86 -0.13
N GLY A 94 -9.59 -1.59 0.89
CA GLY A 94 -9.86 -3.00 1.08
C GLY A 94 -8.98 -3.89 0.21
N TYR A 95 -9.42 -5.14 0.04
CA TYR A 95 -8.76 -6.14 -0.78
C TYR A 95 -9.81 -6.93 -1.55
N GLU A 96 -9.68 -6.98 -2.86
CA GLU A 96 -10.55 -7.81 -3.70
C GLU A 96 -9.82 -9.11 -4.02
N VAL A 97 -10.35 -10.23 -3.53
CA VAL A 97 -9.79 -11.55 -3.81
C VAL A 97 -9.88 -11.82 -5.32
N PRO A 98 -8.77 -12.11 -6.02
CA PRO A 98 -8.80 -12.47 -7.44
C PRO A 98 -9.21 -13.94 -7.60
N SER A 99 -10.45 -14.27 -7.25
CA SER A 99 -10.97 -15.65 -7.27
C SER A 99 -11.20 -16.20 -8.68
N ASP A 100 -11.38 -15.31 -9.66
CA ASP A 100 -11.43 -15.68 -11.08
C ASP A 100 -10.07 -15.36 -11.74
N PRO A 101 -9.33 -16.37 -12.19
CA PRO A 101 -7.99 -16.17 -12.73
C PRO A 101 -7.99 -15.63 -14.17
N SER A 102 -9.15 -15.46 -14.81
CA SER A 102 -9.19 -14.98 -16.20
C SER A 102 -8.65 -13.55 -16.32
N VAL A 103 -7.84 -13.32 -17.35
CA VAL A 103 -7.23 -12.01 -17.63
C VAL A 103 -8.27 -10.88 -17.67
N GLU A 104 -9.43 -11.10 -18.27
CA GLU A 104 -10.53 -10.12 -18.31
C GLU A 104 -10.94 -9.68 -16.90
N ARG A 105 -11.23 -10.66 -16.03
CA ARG A 105 -11.67 -10.39 -14.65
C ARG A 105 -10.58 -9.74 -13.82
N LEU A 106 -9.33 -10.18 -13.97
CA LEU A 106 -8.20 -9.55 -13.29
C LEU A 106 -8.05 -8.09 -13.73
N LEU A 107 -8.17 -7.76 -15.01
CA LEU A 107 -8.11 -6.37 -15.47
C LEU A 107 -9.28 -5.54 -14.94
N GLU A 108 -10.50 -6.06 -15.00
CA GLU A 108 -11.69 -5.38 -14.47
C GLU A 108 -11.58 -5.05 -12.98
N GLN A 109 -11.00 -5.95 -12.18
CA GLN A 109 -10.76 -5.72 -10.75
C GLN A 109 -9.77 -4.59 -10.52
N ASN A 110 -8.70 -4.54 -11.31
CA ASN A 110 -7.62 -3.58 -11.13
C ASN A 110 -7.89 -2.19 -11.76
N ILE A 111 -8.91 -2.05 -12.61
CA ILE A 111 -9.34 -0.75 -13.16
C ILE A 111 -10.24 0.03 -12.17
N LYS A 112 -10.79 -0.63 -11.16
CA LYS A 112 -11.64 0.02 -10.14
C LYS A 112 -10.85 0.78 -9.07
N GLY A 113 -9.51 0.74 -9.13
CA GLY A 113 -8.61 1.46 -8.24
C GLY A 113 -8.79 2.97 -8.30
#